data_AF-A0A967GV75-F1
#
_entry.id   AF-A0A967GV75-F1
#
_cell.length_a   1.000
_cell.length_b   1.000
_cell.length_c   1.000
_cell.angle_alpha   90.00
_cell.angle_beta   90.00
_cell.angle_gamma   90.00
#
_symmetry.space_group_name_H-M   'P 1'
#
loop_
_entity.id
_entity.type
_entity.pdbx_description
1 polymer ?
#
loop_
_entity_poly.entity_id
_entity_poly.type
_entity_poly.pdbx_seq_one_letter_code
_entity_poly.pdbx_strand_id
1 'polypeptide(L)'
;MAHYDFDIPVTFRHRIRFTRDAFAEGNPVVSDLLETERERKVVVFIETEIDRLFPSLRDQITSYLGGLEQITLAEIVVIPGG
;
A
#
# COMPACT_ATOMS: atom_id res chain seq x y z
N MET A 1 -24.11 -43.84 4.30
CA MET A 1 -23.26 -42.98 5.15
C MET A 1 -23.86 -41.59 5.14
N ALA A 2 -24.02 -40.96 6.30
CA ALA A 2 -24.52 -39.59 6.39
C ALA A 2 -23.37 -38.61 6.14
N HIS A 3 -23.59 -37.67 5.23
CA HIS A 3 -22.67 -36.57 4.96
C HIS A 3 -23.02 -35.41 5.90
N TYR A 4 -22.01 -34.78 6.48
CA TYR A 4 -22.14 -33.60 7.32
C TYR A 4 -21.30 -32.48 6.70
N ASP A 5 -21.97 -31.40 6.35
CA ASP A 5 -21.33 -30.17 5.89
C ASP A 5 -21.16 -29.20 7.07
N PHE A 6 -20.03 -28.51 7.10
CA PHE A 6 -19.71 -27.50 8.12
C PHE A 6 -19.17 -26.26 7.42
N ASP A 7 -19.80 -25.10 7.68
CA ASP A 7 -19.30 -23.80 7.24
C ASP A 7 -18.30 -23.25 8.27
N ILE A 8 -17.12 -22.86 7.82
CA ILE A 8 -16.10 -22.19 8.65
C ILE A 8 -16.06 -20.71 8.25
N PRO A 9 -16.71 -19.80 9.00
CA PRO A 9 -16.67 -18.38 8.69
C PRO A 9 -15.30 -17.77 9.04
N VAL A 10 -14.70 -17.05 8.09
CA VAL A 10 -13.48 -16.28 8.32
C VAL A 10 -13.84 -14.81 8.51
N THR A 11 -13.54 -14.25 9.68
CA THR A 11 -13.74 -12.82 9.96
C THR A 11 -12.45 -12.06 9.72
N PHE A 12 -12.49 -11.00 8.91
CA PHE A 12 -11.35 -10.14 8.64
C PHE A 12 -11.66 -8.68 9.01
N ARG A 13 -10.66 -7.98 9.54
CA ARG A 13 -10.72 -6.53 9.81
C ARG A 13 -9.99 -5.80 8.69
N HIS A 14 -10.73 -5.07 7.86
CA HIS A 14 -10.14 -4.16 6.89
C HIS A 14 -9.88 -2.79 7.53
N ARG A 15 -8.67 -2.25 7.39
CA ARG A 15 -8.32 -0.92 7.92
C ARG A 15 -8.51 0.12 6.83
N ILE A 16 -9.48 1.02 7.00
CA ILE A 16 -9.67 2.17 6.11
C ILE A 16 -9.20 3.43 6.84
N ARG A 17 -8.41 4.25 6.14
CA ARG A 17 -7.95 5.57 6.60
C ARG A 17 -8.17 6.57 5.48
N PHE A 18 -8.61 7.77 5.84
CA PHE A 18 -8.80 8.85 4.89
C PHE A 18 -7.72 9.90 5.15
N THR A 19 -7.01 10.29 4.11
CA THR A 19 -6.04 11.37 4.16
C THR A 19 -6.02 12.11 2.84
N ARG A 20 -5.65 13.38 2.89
CA ARG A 20 -5.17 14.10 1.71
C ARG A 20 -3.66 13.90 1.60
N ASP A 21 -3.12 14.03 0.39
CA ASP A 21 -1.68 14.03 0.12
C ASP A 21 -0.94 12.89 0.84
N ALA A 22 -1.34 11.65 0.55
CA ALA A 22 -0.88 10.44 1.24
C ALA A 22 0.65 10.25 1.24
N PHE A 23 1.34 10.79 0.23
CA PHE A 23 2.78 10.71 0.05
C PHE A 23 3.47 12.07 0.29
N ALA A 24 2.81 13.01 0.96
CA ALA A 24 3.46 14.24 1.41
C ALA A 24 4.44 13.94 2.56
N GLU A 25 5.54 14.67 2.59
CA GLU A 25 6.49 14.63 3.71
C GLU A 25 5.77 14.90 5.04
N GLY A 26 6.07 14.09 6.04
CA GLY A 26 5.47 14.21 7.38
C GLY A 26 4.04 13.70 7.52
N ASN A 27 3.40 13.17 6.46
CA ASN A 27 2.11 12.50 6.58
C ASN A 27 2.29 11.06 7.12
N PRO A 28 1.85 10.73 8.35
CA PRO A 28 2.13 9.42 8.95
C PRO A 28 1.14 8.33 8.50
N VAL A 29 0.06 8.67 7.78
CA VAL A 29 -1.05 7.73 7.59
C VAL A 29 -0.64 6.47 6.83
N VAL A 30 0.22 6.59 5.82
CA VAL A 30 0.72 5.44 5.05
C VAL A 30 1.75 4.65 5.87
N SER A 31 2.71 5.31 6.53
CA SER A 31 3.69 4.62 7.39
C SER A 31 3.04 3.86 8.53
N ASP A 32 2.02 4.45 9.18
CA ASP A 32 1.28 3.82 10.27
C ASP A 32 0.52 2.57 9.80
N LEU A 33 -0.02 2.61 8.57
CA LEU A 33 -0.68 1.45 7.96
C LEU A 33 0.31 0.33 7.62
N LEU A 34 1.53 0.69 7.27
CA LEU A 34 2.61 -0.25 6.97
C LEU A 34 3.26 -0.83 8.22
N GLU A 35 2.93 -0.34 9.42
CA GLU A 35 3.40 -0.86 10.73
C GLU A 35 4.93 -0.94 10.80
N THR A 36 5.56 0.22 10.73
CA THR A 36 7.02 0.44 10.80
C THR A 36 7.61 0.19 12.18
N GLU A 37 7.17 -0.84 12.90
CA GLU A 37 7.84 -1.34 14.11
C GLU A 37 8.94 -2.37 13.78
N ARG A 38 9.02 -2.78 12.50
CA ARG A 38 10.01 -3.70 11.94
C ARG A 38 10.37 -3.26 10.53
N GLU A 39 11.56 -3.64 10.08
CA GLU A 39 11.98 -3.41 8.69
C GLU A 39 11.04 -4.14 7.72
N ARG A 40 10.55 -3.41 6.70
CA ARG A 40 9.66 -3.95 5.67
C ARG A 40 10.11 -3.54 4.28
N LYS A 41 9.90 -4.45 3.33
CA LYS A 41 10.03 -4.17 1.89
C LYS A 41 8.66 -3.90 1.30
N VAL A 42 8.55 -2.83 0.53
CA VAL A 42 7.29 -2.40 -0.09
C VAL A 42 7.41 -2.49 -1.60
N VAL A 43 6.41 -3.09 -2.23
CA VAL A 43 6.20 -3.01 -3.69
C VAL A 43 4.98 -2.15 -3.91
N VAL A 44 5.10 -1.18 -4.81
CA VAL A 44 4.01 -0.26 -5.15
C VAL A 44 3.52 -0.60 -6.54
N PHE A 45 2.22 -0.79 -6.69
CA PHE A 45 1.58 -0.95 -8.00
C PHE A 45 0.83 0.32 -8.35
N ILE A 46 1.09 0.86 -9.53
CA ILE A 46 0.41 2.04 -10.06
C ILE A 46 -0.25 1.64 -11.37
N GLU A 47 -1.50 2.05 -11.57
CA GLU A 47 -2.18 1.84 -12.83
C GLU A 47 -1.67 2.82 -13.89
N THR A 48 -1.57 2.38 -15.16
CA THR A 48 -1.01 3.15 -16.27
C THR A 48 -1.63 4.54 -16.46
N GLU A 49 -2.96 4.67 -16.43
CA GLU A 49 -3.62 5.97 -16.57
C GLU A 49 -3.40 6.87 -15.35
N ILE A 50 -3.34 6.31 -14.14
CA ILE A 50 -2.96 7.07 -12.93
C ILE A 50 -1.54 7.62 -13.08
N ASP A 51 -0.61 6.78 -13.51
CA ASP A 51 0.78 7.19 -13.73
C ASP A 51 0.88 8.30 -14.80
N ARG A 52 0.09 8.18 -15.88
CA ARG A 52 0.01 9.19 -16.95
C ARG A 52 -0.59 10.51 -16.47
N LEU A 53 -1.64 10.48 -15.66
CA LEU A 53 -2.34 11.66 -15.18
C LEU A 53 -1.59 12.39 -14.05
N PHE A 54 -0.80 11.66 -13.27
CA PHE A 54 -0.04 12.17 -12.13
C PHE A 54 1.46 11.86 -12.30
N PRO A 55 2.15 12.54 -13.24
CA PRO A 55 3.53 12.19 -13.62
C PRO A 55 4.55 12.32 -12.47
N SER A 56 4.27 13.15 -11.46
CA SER A 56 5.13 13.30 -10.28
C SER A 56 4.90 12.24 -9.20
N LEU A 57 3.91 11.35 -9.35
CA LEU A 57 3.49 10.43 -8.29
C LEU A 57 4.60 9.43 -7.93
N ARG A 58 5.33 8.91 -8.92
CA ARG A 58 6.45 7.99 -8.66
C ARG A 58 7.54 8.64 -7.82
N ASP A 59 7.90 9.87 -8.15
CA ASP A 59 8.92 10.62 -7.42
C ASP A 59 8.45 10.97 -6.00
N GLN A 60 7.18 11.35 -5.86
CA GLN A 60 6.56 11.60 -4.55
C GLN A 60 6.59 10.34 -3.67
N ILE A 61 6.20 9.18 -4.21
CA ILE A 61 6.22 7.90 -3.48
C ILE A 61 7.66 7.52 -3.11
N THR A 62 8.59 7.65 -4.05
CA THR A 62 10.01 7.33 -3.83
C THR A 62 10.60 8.22 -2.74
N SER A 63 10.35 9.53 -2.80
CA SER A 63 10.83 10.49 -1.80
C SER A 63 10.19 10.24 -0.43
N TYR A 64 8.88 9.99 -0.38
CA TYR A 64 8.16 9.71 0.86
C TYR A 64 8.70 8.47 1.55
N LEU A 65 8.78 7.34 0.82
CA LEU A 65 9.25 6.07 1.38
C LEU A 65 10.74 6.12 1.72
N GLY A 66 11.55 6.83 0.93
CA GLY A 66 12.98 7.02 1.21
C GLY A 66 13.26 7.83 2.50
N GLY A 67 12.28 8.61 2.97
CA GLY A 67 12.35 9.30 4.27
C GLY A 67 12.01 8.43 5.49
N LEU A 68 11.59 7.18 5.29
CA LEU A 68 11.17 6.29 6.38
C LEU A 68 12.30 5.30 6.73
N GLU A 69 12.82 5.35 7.95
CA GLU A 69 13.98 4.54 8.38
C GLU A 69 13.77 3.02 8.30
N GLN A 70 12.53 2.55 8.47
CA GLN A 70 12.21 1.12 8.55
C GLN A 70 11.49 0.58 7.31
N ILE A 71 11.39 1.37 6.24
CA ILE A 71 10.79 0.95 4.99
C ILE A 71 11.82 1.04 3.87
N THR A 72 11.97 -0.07 3.15
CA THR A 72 12.72 -0.09 1.90
C THR A 72 11.74 -0.25 0.75
N LEU A 73 11.71 0.72 -0.17
CA LEU A 73 11.02 0.58 -1.44
C LEU A 73 11.78 -0.45 -2.30
N ALA A 74 11.12 -1.57 -2.62
CA ALA A 74 11.68 -2.61 -3.45
C ALA A 74 11.48 -2.31 -4.94
N GLU A 75 10.26 -1.93 -5.33
CA GLU A 75 9.93 -1.65 -6.73
C GLU A 75 8.65 -0.80 -6.84
N ILE A 76 8.57 0.01 -7.90
CA ILE A 76 7.32 0.60 -8.37
C ILE A 76 6.99 -0.04 -9.73
N VAL A 77 5.90 -0.79 -9.76
CA VAL A 77 5.43 -1.51 -10.95
C VAL A 77 4.24 -0.79 -11.53
N VAL A 78 4.31 -0.44 -12.82
CA VAL A 78 3.16 0.11 -13.54
C VAL A 78 2.45 -0.99 -14.30
N ILE A 79 1.15 -1.12 -14.04
CA ILE A 79 0.30 -2.16 -14.60
C ILE A 79 -0.84 -1.55 -15.41
N PRO A 80 -1.24 -2.16 -16.54
CA PRO A 80 -2.42 -1.72 -17.27
C PRO A 80 -3.67 -1.83 -16.39
N GLY A 81 -4.57 -0.85 -16.50
CA GLY A 81 -5.90 -0.94 -15.92
C GLY A 81 -6.71 -2.11 -16.48
N GLY A 82 -7.66 -2.58 -15.67
CA GLY A 82 -8.68 -3.55 -16.05
C GLY A 82 -9.97 -2.89 -16.55
#